data_AF-A0A356B4M2-F1
#
_entry.id   AF-A0A356B4M2-F1
#
_cell.length_a   1.000
_cell.length_b   1.000
_cell.length_c   1.000
_cell.angle_alpha   90.00
_cell.angle_beta   90.00
_cell.angle_gamma   90.00
#
_symmetry.space_group_name_H-M   'P 1'
#
loop_
_entity.id
_entity.type
_entity.pdbx_description
1 polymer ?
#
loop_
_entity_poly.entity_id
_entity_poly.type
_entity_poly.pdbx_seq_one_letter_code
_entity_poly.pdbx_strand_id
1 'polypeptide(L)' 'GKTLSDFIDAEQIAIWAKEAMSLLVKTGIIEGKAGKLDPTGTATRAEMAQVLYKLL' A
#
# COMPACT_ATOMS: atom_id res chain seq x y z
N GLY A 1 0.67 -10.26 8.85
CA GLY A 1 0.44 -9.04 8.06
C GLY A 1 -0.62 -9.32 7.03
N LYS A 2 -1.34 -8.28 6.58
CA LYS A 2 -2.31 -8.36 5.48
C LYS A 2 -1.62 -8.79 4.18
N THR A 3 -2.38 -9.25 3.20
CA THR A 3 -1.91 -9.53 1.83
C THR A 3 -2.66 -8.65 0.84
N LEU A 4 -2.17 -8.57 -0.41
CA LEU A 4 -2.84 -7.76 -1.44
C LEU A 4 -4.29 -8.21 -1.69
N SER A 5 -4.60 -9.50 -1.53
CA SER A 5 -5.97 -10.02 -1.69
C SER A 5 -6.98 -9.49 -0.66
N ASP A 6 -6.51 -8.87 0.42
CA ASP A 6 -7.39 -8.27 1.43
C ASP A 6 -8.00 -6.92 0.96
N PHE A 7 -7.56 -6.41 -0.20
CA PHE A 7 -7.95 -5.10 -0.73
C PHE A 7 -8.73 -5.25 -2.03
N ILE A 8 -9.87 -4.54 -2.11
CA ILE A 8 -10.81 -4.68 -3.23
C ILE A 8 -10.32 -4.06 -4.54
N ASP A 9 -9.26 -3.26 -4.49
CA ASP A 9 -8.63 -2.59 -5.62
C ASP A 9 -7.24 -3.14 -5.94
N ALA A 10 -6.88 -4.30 -5.38
CA ALA A 10 -5.58 -4.93 -5.60
C ALA A 10 -5.28 -5.23 -7.08
N GLU A 11 -6.31 -5.42 -7.90
CA GLU A 11 -6.16 -5.62 -9.34
C GLU A 11 -5.69 -4.36 -10.09
N GLN A 12 -5.89 -3.17 -9.50
CA GLN A 12 -5.41 -1.91 -10.08
C GLN A 12 -3.91 -1.68 -9.86
N ILE A 13 -3.25 -2.54 -9.07
CA ILE A 13 -1.81 -2.46 -8.84
C ILE A 13 -1.07 -2.88 -10.12
N ALA A 14 -0.28 -1.97 -10.67
CA ALA A 14 0.57 -2.23 -11.82
C ALA A 14 1.51 -3.42 -11.55
N ILE A 15 1.77 -4.24 -12.57
CA ILE A 15 2.56 -5.49 -12.44
C ILE A 15 3.92 -5.23 -11.77
N TRP A 16 4.61 -4.15 -12.16
CA TRP A 16 5.91 -3.78 -11.60
C TRP A 16 5.85 -3.42 -10.11
N ALA A 17 4.71 -2.95 -9.61
CA ALA A 17 4.53 -2.51 -8.23
C ALA A 17 4.06 -3.63 -7.29
N LYS A 18 3.61 -4.77 -7.82
CA LYS A 18 3.00 -5.85 -7.03
C LYS A 18 3.92 -6.40 -5.95
N GLU A 19 5.19 -6.62 -6.27
CA GLU A 19 6.14 -7.16 -5.31
C GLU A 19 6.41 -6.18 -4.16
N ALA A 20 6.69 -4.91 -4.50
CA ALA A 20 6.91 -3.86 -3.52
C ALA A 20 5.67 -3.63 -2.64
N MET A 21 4.48 -3.52 -3.24
CA MET A 21 3.23 -3.34 -2.49
C MET A 21 2.94 -4.53 -1.58
N SER A 22 3.18 -5.75 -2.04
CA SER A 22 3.01 -6.96 -1.23
C SER A 22 3.90 -6.92 0.02
N LEU A 23 5.17 -6.54 -0.14
CA LEU A 23 6.08 -6.39 0.99
C LEU A 23 5.61 -5.31 1.97
N LEU A 24 5.29 -4.11 1.48
CA LEU A 24 4.89 -2.97 2.31
C LEU A 24 3.58 -3.23 3.09
N VAL A 25 2.64 -3.95 2.49
CA VAL A 25 1.40 -4.37 3.14
C VAL A 25 1.66 -5.47 4.17
N LYS A 26 2.50 -6.44 3.83
CA LYS A 26 2.84 -7.55 4.73
C LYS A 26 3.57 -7.06 5.98
N THR A 27 4.43 -6.05 5.85
CA THR A 27 5.15 -5.41 6.96
C THR A 27 4.30 -4.40 7.74
N GLY A 28 3.10 -4.05 7.26
CA GLY A 28 2.24 -3.07 7.91
C GLY A 28 2.71 -1.61 7.75
N ILE A 29 3.64 -1.37 6.82
CA ILE A 29 4.06 -0.01 6.43
C ILE A 29 2.90 0.69 5.72
N ILE A 30 2.25 -0.02 4.81
CA ILE A 30 1.02 0.41 4.14
C ILE A 30 -0.14 -0.45 4.64
N GLU A 31 -1.21 0.17 5.13
CA GLU A 31 -2.36 -0.54 5.69
C GLU A 31 -3.64 -0.38 4.85
N GLY A 32 -3.64 0.58 3.92
CA GLY A 32 -4.81 1.02 3.16
C GLY A 32 -5.85 1.76 4.00
N LYS A 33 -6.91 2.27 3.33
CA LYS A 33 -8.05 2.94 3.94
C LYS A 33 -9.36 2.35 3.42
N ALA A 34 -10.31 2.07 4.31
CA ALA A 34 -11.61 1.52 3.96
C ALA A 34 -11.56 0.29 3.02
N GLY A 35 -10.61 -0.64 3.27
CA GLY A 35 -10.44 -1.85 2.46
C GLY A 35 -9.81 -1.63 1.08
N LYS A 36 -9.22 -0.46 0.83
CA LYS A 36 -8.58 -0.07 -0.43
C LYS A 36 -7.13 0.38 -0.23
N LEU A 37 -6.27 0.13 -1.23
CA LEU A 37 -4.90 0.65 -1.29
C LEU A 37 -4.80 1.94 -2.11
N ASP A 38 -5.76 2.21 -2.98
CA ASP A 38 -5.80 3.36 -3.89
C ASP A 38 -4.49 3.51 -4.71
N PRO A 39 -4.06 2.46 -5.45
CA PRO A 39 -2.73 2.39 -6.06
C PRO A 39 -2.51 3.38 -7.21
N THR A 40 -3.59 3.94 -7.77
CA THR A 40 -3.57 4.96 -8.83
C THR A 40 -3.88 6.36 -8.30
N GLY A 41 -4.24 6.47 -7.02
CA GLY A 41 -4.52 7.72 -6.33
C GLY A 41 -3.24 8.53 -6.06
N THR A 42 -3.43 9.83 -5.80
CA THR A 42 -2.32 10.69 -5.39
C THR A 42 -2.08 10.56 -3.90
N ALA A 43 -0.88 10.11 -3.52
CA ALA A 43 -0.47 10.09 -2.12
C ALA A 43 -0.25 11.52 -1.60
N THR A 44 -0.82 11.82 -0.44
CA THR A 44 -0.59 13.09 0.24
C THR A 44 0.79 13.13 0.89
N ARG A 45 1.29 14.35 1.16
CA ARG A 45 2.56 14.55 1.86
C ARG A 45 2.59 13.86 3.24
N ALA A 46 1.46 13.86 3.95
CA ALA A 46 1.34 13.24 5.26
C ALA A 46 1.39 11.70 5.17
N GLU A 47 0.68 11.10 4.22
CA GLU A 47 0.71 9.65 3.98
C GLU A 47 2.13 9.20 3.62
N MET A 48 2.82 9.93 2.74
CA MET A 48 4.21 9.60 2.39
C MET A 48 5.18 9.76 3.56
N ALA A 49 5.02 10.81 4.39
CA ALA A 49 5.84 10.97 5.59
C ALA A 49 5.67 9.81 6.57
N GLN A 50 4.45 9.31 6.74
CA GLN A 50 4.18 8.15 7.59
C GLN A 50 4.83 6.87 7.03
N VAL A 51 4.76 6.65 5.71
CA VAL A 51 5.42 5.52 5.06
C VAL A 51 6.94 5.56 5.29
N LEU A 52 7.57 6.72 5.08
CA LEU A 52 9.00 6.89 5.34
C LEU A 52 9.35 6.69 6.82
N TYR A 53 8.52 7.19 7.73
CA TYR A 53 8.73 7.01 9.17
C TYR A 53 8.70 5.53 9.59
N LYS A 54 7.79 4.74 9.00
CA LYS A 54 7.68 3.29 9.27
C LYS A 54 8.75 2.44 8.55
N LEU A 55 9.49 3.02 7.60
CA LEU A 55 10.58 2.35 6.87
C LEU A 55 11.93 2.42 7.60
N LEU A 56 12.09 3.37 8.52
CA LEU A 56 13.29 3.60 9.33
C LEU A 56 13.25 2.78 10.63
#